data_AF-A0A7Z2V9I6-F1
#
_entry.id   AF-A0A7Z2V9I6-F1
#
_cell.length_a   1.000
_cell.length_b   1.000
_cell.length_c   1.000
_cell.angle_alpha   90.00
_cell.angle_beta   90.00
_cell.angle_gamma   90.00
#
_symmetry.space_group_name_H-M   'P 1'
#
loop_
_entity.id
_entity.type
_entity.pdbx_description
1 polymer ?
#
loop_
_entity_poly.entity_id
_entity_poly.type
_entity_poly.pdbx_seq_one_letter_code
_entity_poly.pdbx_strand_id
1 'polypeptide(L)'
;MRHSTSNGAVVVPATQDGLFHDSRFPIPDSRLIAGVDEAGRGPLAGPVAVAAVVFDPGKPRINGLDDSKQLSAERREQLYARIVDRALAWSVVLIDSEEIDRINIYQATMLGMRRAVEGVAHVAGFARIDGNRVPKGLPCPAEALIGGDALDRAIMAASIVAKVTRDRLMHQLHAQHPEYRFDQHKGYSTPTHLAALQAHGPCPQHRRSFAPVRLALEGRESRDPGPGTGDPEQLQVVQLAAPLLEV
;
A
#
# COMPACT_ATOMS: atom_id res chain seq x y z
N MET A 1 -41.01 62.08 -22.44
CA MET A 1 -40.93 61.44 -21.10
C MET A 1 -40.82 59.94 -21.28
N ARG A 2 -39.64 59.40 -20.90
CA ARG A 2 -39.32 58.06 -20.38
C ARG A 2 -39.88 56.79 -21.08
N HIS A 3 -38.98 56.21 -21.89
CA HIS A 3 -38.49 54.82 -21.95
C HIS A 3 -39.38 53.62 -21.57
N SER A 4 -39.46 52.73 -22.57
CA SER A 4 -39.57 51.27 -22.54
C SER A 4 -38.53 50.60 -21.62
N THR A 5 -38.92 49.55 -20.89
CA THR A 5 -38.29 48.21 -20.88
C THR A 5 -39.09 47.23 -20.00
N SER A 6 -39.45 46.08 -20.58
CA SER A 6 -39.96 44.89 -19.89
C SER A 6 -38.79 44.10 -19.29
N ASN A 7 -38.76 43.92 -17.96
CA ASN A 7 -37.73 43.16 -17.27
C ASN A 7 -38.21 41.72 -17.05
N GLY A 8 -37.79 40.80 -17.91
CA GLY A 8 -38.01 39.36 -17.74
C GLY A 8 -37.01 38.81 -16.73
N ALA A 9 -37.49 38.47 -15.53
CA ALA A 9 -36.69 37.79 -14.53
C ALA A 9 -36.45 36.33 -14.95
N VAL A 10 -35.20 36.02 -15.33
CA VAL A 10 -34.76 34.63 -15.51
C VAL A 10 -34.52 34.04 -14.11
N VAL A 11 -35.38 33.12 -13.70
CA VAL A 11 -35.19 32.30 -12.50
C VAL A 11 -34.18 31.20 -12.84
N VAL A 12 -32.96 31.35 -12.34
CA VAL A 12 -31.94 30.29 -12.38
C VAL A 12 -32.24 29.32 -11.24
N PRO A 13 -32.44 28.01 -11.48
CA PRO A 13 -32.72 27.08 -10.40
C PRO A 13 -31.46 26.89 -9.54
N ALA A 14 -31.64 26.97 -8.23
CA ALA A 14 -30.61 26.67 -7.25
C ALA A 14 -30.13 25.22 -7.42
N THR A 15 -28.88 25.05 -7.84
CA THR A 15 -28.19 23.77 -7.77
C THR A 15 -28.10 23.35 -6.31
N GLN A 16 -28.67 22.19 -5.99
CA GLN A 16 -28.59 21.60 -4.66
C GLN A 16 -27.12 21.36 -4.31
N ASP A 17 -26.64 22.13 -3.32
CA ASP A 17 -25.32 22.00 -2.72
C ASP A 17 -25.16 20.59 -2.13
N GLY A 18 -24.35 19.78 -2.81
CA GLY A 18 -23.83 18.53 -2.26
C GLY A 18 -22.79 18.84 -1.19
N LEU A 19 -23.01 18.34 0.02
CA LEU A 19 -22.22 18.48 1.25
C LEU A 19 -20.75 18.01 1.19
N PHE A 20 -20.10 17.92 0.03
CA PHE A 20 -18.69 17.53 -0.10
C PHE A 20 -18.01 18.27 -1.26
N HIS A 21 -17.65 19.53 -1.05
CA HIS A 21 -16.76 20.27 -1.96
C HIS A 21 -15.75 21.10 -1.16
N ASP A 22 -14.94 20.43 -0.35
CA ASP A 22 -13.86 21.09 0.40
C ASP A 22 -12.48 20.61 -0.10
N SER A 23 -12.33 20.54 -1.44
CA SER A 23 -11.00 20.55 -2.04
C SER A 23 -10.54 22.01 -2.10
N ARG A 24 -9.35 22.29 -1.54
CA ARG A 24 -8.74 23.63 -1.53
C ARG A 24 -8.31 24.11 -2.94
N PHE A 25 -8.57 23.32 -3.98
CA PHE A 25 -8.26 23.63 -5.36
C PHE A 25 -9.52 23.48 -6.22
N PRO A 26 -9.99 24.54 -6.90
CA PRO A 26 -11.04 24.39 -7.90
C PRO A 26 -10.50 23.52 -9.03
N ILE A 27 -11.02 22.30 -9.13
CA ILE A 27 -10.73 21.41 -10.26
C ILE A 27 -11.52 21.97 -11.44
N PRO A 28 -10.87 22.34 -12.56
CA PRO A 28 -11.60 22.75 -13.75
C PRO A 28 -12.57 21.63 -14.14
N ASP A 29 -13.84 21.97 -14.43
CA ASP A 29 -14.93 21.03 -14.77
C ASP A 29 -14.58 19.99 -15.86
N SER A 30 -13.50 20.21 -16.60
CA SER A 30 -13.02 19.36 -17.69
C SER A 30 -11.90 18.35 -17.32
N ARG A 31 -11.37 18.35 -16.09
CA ARG A 31 -10.25 17.46 -15.72
C ARG A 31 -10.73 16.18 -15.06
N LEU A 32 -10.39 15.05 -15.67
CA LEU A 32 -10.57 13.73 -15.06
C LEU A 32 -9.57 13.52 -13.93
N ILE A 33 -10.05 12.95 -12.83
CA ILE A 33 -9.30 12.77 -11.59
C ILE A 33 -8.80 11.32 -11.48
N ALA A 34 -7.50 11.15 -11.27
CA ALA A 34 -6.91 9.89 -10.83
C ALA A 34 -6.90 9.84 -9.30
N GLY A 35 -7.64 8.91 -8.70
CA GLY A 35 -7.49 8.56 -7.29
C GLY A 35 -6.33 7.58 -7.11
N VAL A 36 -5.51 7.76 -6.09
CA VAL A 36 -4.27 7.00 -5.86
C VAL A 36 -4.18 6.57 -4.41
N ASP A 37 -3.87 5.30 -4.17
CA ASP A 37 -3.65 4.72 -2.84
C ASP A 37 -2.68 3.53 -2.88
N GLU A 38 -2.12 3.17 -1.74
CA GLU A 38 -1.21 2.04 -1.56
C GLU A 38 -1.71 0.93 -0.62
N ALA A 39 -1.19 -0.27 -0.81
CA ALA A 39 -1.31 -1.37 0.12
C ALA A 39 0.06 -1.97 0.45
N GLY A 40 0.27 -2.30 1.73
CA GLY A 40 1.43 -3.08 2.15
C GLY A 40 2.68 -2.28 2.51
N ARG A 41 2.54 -1.13 3.17
CA ARG A 41 3.71 -0.42 3.74
C ARG A 41 4.31 -1.08 4.97
N GLY A 42 3.49 -1.56 5.89
CA GLY A 42 3.92 -2.18 7.15
C GLY A 42 4.47 -3.62 7.13
N PRO A 43 4.10 -4.50 6.18
CA PRO A 43 4.58 -5.88 6.11
C PRO A 43 6.11 -6.03 6.12
N LEU A 44 6.60 -7.11 6.73
CA LEU A 44 8.01 -7.51 6.73
C LEU A 44 8.42 -8.15 5.40
N ALA A 45 7.45 -8.61 4.58
CA ALA A 45 7.70 -9.31 3.34
C ALA A 45 6.72 -8.90 2.22
N GLY A 46 7.18 -9.10 0.97
CA GLY A 46 6.47 -8.78 -0.25
C GLY A 46 6.51 -7.29 -0.61
N PRO A 47 5.96 -6.91 -1.77
CA PRO A 47 6.04 -5.54 -2.27
C PRO A 47 5.11 -4.58 -1.52
N VAL A 48 5.31 -3.29 -1.75
CA VAL A 48 4.24 -2.28 -1.65
C VAL A 48 3.54 -2.20 -3.01
N ALA A 49 2.22 -2.30 -3.00
CA ALA A 49 1.39 -2.14 -4.20
C ALA A 49 0.79 -0.75 -4.20
N VAL A 50 0.83 -0.05 -5.33
CA VAL A 50 0.23 1.28 -5.48
C VAL A 50 -0.64 1.27 -6.72
N ALA A 51 -1.86 1.79 -6.62
CA ALA A 51 -2.78 1.84 -7.74
C ALA A 51 -3.23 3.27 -8.02
N ALA A 52 -3.57 3.53 -9.29
CA ALA A 52 -4.27 4.72 -9.72
C ALA A 52 -5.52 4.32 -10.49
N VAL A 53 -6.66 4.98 -10.23
CA VAL A 53 -7.94 4.70 -10.89
C VAL A 53 -8.58 6.01 -11.34
N VAL A 54 -9.05 6.04 -12.59
CA VAL A 54 -9.78 7.16 -13.20
C VAL A 54 -11.16 6.67 -13.59
N PHE A 55 -12.20 7.36 -13.12
CA PHE A 55 -13.58 7.10 -13.54
C PHE A 55 -14.05 8.14 -14.55
N ASP A 56 -14.92 7.70 -15.45
CA ASP A 56 -15.68 8.59 -16.33
C ASP A 56 -16.90 9.13 -15.57
N PRO A 57 -17.04 10.45 -15.34
CA PRO A 57 -18.17 11.02 -14.61
C PRO A 57 -19.51 10.85 -15.35
N GLY A 58 -19.49 10.59 -16.67
CA GLY A 58 -20.68 10.29 -17.46
C GLY A 58 -21.21 8.86 -17.29
N LYS A 59 -20.46 7.96 -16.65
CA LYS A 59 -20.87 6.56 -16.43
C LYS A 59 -21.52 6.33 -15.07
N PRO A 60 -22.42 5.33 -14.95
CA PRO A 60 -23.02 4.98 -13.66
C PRO A 60 -21.99 4.61 -12.60
N ARG A 61 -22.16 5.19 -11.41
CA ARG A 61 -21.26 4.98 -10.27
C ARG A 61 -21.24 3.50 -9.82
N ILE A 62 -20.10 3.05 -9.33
CA ILE A 62 -19.95 1.72 -8.71
C ILE A 62 -20.45 1.78 -7.26
N ASN A 63 -21.64 1.24 -6.98
CA ASN A 63 -22.17 1.19 -5.60
C ASN A 63 -21.39 0.24 -4.69
N GLY A 64 -21.24 0.66 -3.42
CA GLY A 64 -20.59 -0.11 -2.35
C GLY A 64 -19.07 -0.01 -2.31
N LEU A 65 -18.48 1.02 -2.95
CA LEU A 65 -17.10 1.43 -2.65
C LEU A 65 -17.07 2.03 -1.23
N ASP A 66 -16.02 1.67 -0.49
CA ASP A 66 -15.75 2.10 0.89
C ASP A 66 -14.26 1.86 1.17
N ASP A 67 -13.78 2.23 2.37
CA ASP A 67 -12.45 1.88 2.85
C ASP A 67 -12.22 0.36 2.68
N SER A 68 -11.16 0.01 1.95
CA SER A 68 -10.84 -1.39 1.64
C SER A 68 -10.67 -2.26 2.88
N LYS A 69 -10.30 -1.67 4.03
CA LYS A 69 -10.16 -2.35 5.33
C LYS A 69 -11.51 -2.70 5.96
N GLN A 70 -12.57 -1.95 5.66
CA GLN A 70 -13.92 -2.19 6.17
C GLN A 70 -14.67 -3.26 5.35
N LEU A 71 -14.17 -3.57 4.16
CA LEU A 71 -14.77 -4.57 3.27
C LEU A 71 -14.25 -5.99 3.57
N SER A 72 -15.10 -7.00 3.36
CA SER A 72 -14.65 -8.39 3.36
C SER A 72 -13.76 -8.70 2.15
N ALA A 73 -12.94 -9.76 2.22
CA ALA A 73 -12.09 -10.16 1.10
C ALA A 73 -12.91 -10.49 -0.16
N GLU A 74 -14.01 -11.22 0.00
CA GLU A 74 -14.94 -11.52 -1.09
C GLU A 74 -15.55 -10.26 -1.69
N ARG A 75 -15.95 -9.30 -0.85
CA ARG A 75 -16.53 -8.04 -1.33
C ARG A 75 -15.50 -7.22 -2.10
N ARG A 76 -14.25 -7.17 -1.64
CA ARG A 76 -13.15 -6.52 -2.38
C ARG A 76 -12.93 -7.17 -3.74
N GLU A 77 -12.96 -8.49 -3.84
CA GLU A 77 -12.81 -9.22 -5.10
C GLU A 77 -13.93 -8.88 -6.11
N GLN A 78 -15.19 -8.84 -5.64
CA GLN A 78 -16.33 -8.42 -6.48
C GLN A 78 -16.20 -6.97 -6.95
N LEU A 79 -15.77 -6.06 -6.07
CA LEU A 79 -15.57 -4.65 -6.41
C LEU A 79 -14.38 -4.46 -7.33
N TYR A 80 -13.29 -5.19 -7.13
CA TYR A 80 -12.12 -5.17 -8.02
C TYR A 80 -12.52 -5.46 -9.47
N ALA A 81 -13.29 -6.52 -9.70
CA ALA A 81 -13.76 -6.87 -11.03
C ALA A 81 -14.59 -5.74 -11.66
N ARG A 82 -15.48 -5.12 -10.88
CA ARG A 82 -16.31 -3.98 -11.34
C ARG A 82 -15.50 -2.71 -11.59
N ILE A 83 -14.46 -2.46 -10.79
CA ILE A 83 -13.58 -1.30 -10.94
C ILE A 83 -12.79 -1.45 -12.25
N VAL A 84 -12.14 -2.60 -12.45
CA VAL A 84 -11.34 -2.86 -13.66
C VAL A 84 -12.18 -2.81 -14.94
N ASP A 85 -13.42 -3.31 -14.89
CA ASP A 85 -14.36 -3.28 -16.02
C ASP A 85 -14.86 -1.86 -16.36
N ARG A 86 -15.12 -1.03 -15.35
CA ARG A 86 -15.82 0.27 -15.55
C ARG A 86 -14.93 1.50 -15.48
N ALA A 87 -13.74 1.39 -14.90
CA ALA A 87 -12.79 2.49 -14.88
C ALA A 87 -12.46 2.92 -16.31
N LEU A 88 -12.29 4.23 -16.51
CA LEU A 88 -11.82 4.75 -17.79
C LEU A 88 -10.36 4.38 -18.02
N ALA A 89 -9.56 4.44 -16.95
CA ALA A 89 -8.19 3.93 -16.92
C ALA A 89 -7.84 3.51 -15.49
N TRP A 90 -6.92 2.57 -15.37
CA TRP A 90 -6.31 2.18 -14.09
C TRP A 90 -4.90 1.67 -14.31
N SER A 91 -4.09 1.72 -13.26
CA SER A 91 -2.72 1.22 -13.24
C SER A 91 -2.41 0.65 -11.86
N VAL A 92 -1.59 -0.41 -11.80
CA VAL A 92 -1.05 -0.96 -10.55
C VAL A 92 0.44 -1.16 -10.69
N VAL A 93 1.19 -0.68 -9.71
CA VAL A 93 2.65 -0.78 -9.63
C VAL A 93 3.01 -1.53 -8.36
N LEU A 94 3.87 -2.54 -8.51
CA LEU A 94 4.46 -3.29 -7.40
C LEU A 94 5.91 -2.86 -7.25
N ILE A 95 6.29 -2.37 -6.07
CA ILE A 95 7.70 -2.10 -5.73
C ILE A 95 8.15 -3.20 -4.79
N ASP A 96 9.07 -4.05 -5.26
CA ASP A 96 9.54 -5.23 -4.54
C ASP A 96 10.39 -4.90 -3.30
N SER A 97 10.70 -5.95 -2.52
CA SER A 97 11.47 -5.82 -1.29
C SER A 97 12.89 -5.30 -1.52
N GLU A 98 13.52 -5.62 -2.64
CA GLU A 98 14.87 -5.17 -2.99
C GLU A 98 14.89 -3.67 -3.25
N GLU A 99 13.96 -3.17 -4.08
CA GLU A 99 13.83 -1.74 -4.33
C GLU A 99 13.41 -1.00 -3.05
N ILE A 100 12.52 -1.55 -2.21
CA ILE A 100 12.19 -1.00 -0.88
C ILE A 100 13.42 -0.89 0.01
N ASP A 101 14.25 -1.93 0.08
CA ASP A 101 15.45 -1.93 0.92
C ASP A 101 16.47 -0.88 0.43
N ARG A 102 16.56 -0.69 -0.89
CA ARG A 102 17.47 0.28 -1.51
C ARG A 102 17.08 1.73 -1.26
N ILE A 103 15.78 2.07 -1.32
CA ILE A 103 15.33 3.47 -1.28
C ILE A 103 14.50 3.82 -0.04
N ASN A 104 14.28 2.88 0.87
CA ASN A 104 13.35 2.93 2.00
C ASN A 104 11.85 2.92 1.61
N ILE A 105 11.01 2.52 2.56
CA ILE A 105 9.56 2.32 2.33
C ILE A 105 8.81 3.60 1.97
N TYR A 106 9.24 4.75 2.49
CA TYR A 106 8.60 6.03 2.17
C TYR A 106 8.86 6.40 0.70
N GLN A 107 10.12 6.36 0.25
CA GLN A 107 10.43 6.68 -1.15
C GLN A 107 9.89 5.63 -2.11
N ALA A 108 9.88 4.35 -1.73
CA ALA A 108 9.23 3.29 -2.51
C ALA A 108 7.74 3.55 -2.73
N THR A 109 7.04 4.01 -1.68
CA THR A 109 5.63 4.40 -1.79
C THR A 109 5.47 5.61 -2.73
N MET A 110 6.27 6.67 -2.56
CA MET A 110 6.23 7.86 -3.42
C MET A 110 6.55 7.53 -4.89
N LEU A 111 7.52 6.64 -5.12
CA LEU A 111 7.88 6.13 -6.44
C LEU A 111 6.74 5.36 -7.07
N GLY A 112 6.10 4.46 -6.31
CA GLY A 112 4.94 3.69 -6.75
C GLY A 112 3.77 4.59 -7.12
N MET A 113 3.46 5.61 -6.30
CA MET A 113 2.40 6.60 -6.58
C MET A 113 2.68 7.35 -7.88
N ARG A 114 3.91 7.83 -8.08
CA ARG A 114 4.30 8.48 -9.33
C ARG A 114 4.11 7.57 -10.54
N ARG A 115 4.66 6.35 -10.50
CA ARG A 115 4.55 5.38 -11.59
C ARG A 115 3.10 4.97 -11.87
N ALA A 116 2.26 4.88 -10.84
CA ALA A 116 0.84 4.57 -10.99
C ALA A 116 0.11 5.71 -11.73
N VAL A 117 0.36 6.97 -11.36
CA VAL A 117 -0.21 8.14 -12.06
C VAL A 117 0.28 8.23 -13.49
N GLU A 118 1.57 7.99 -13.74
CA GLU A 118 2.13 7.93 -15.10
C GLU A 118 1.38 6.93 -15.99
N GLY A 119 0.97 5.78 -15.45
CA GLY A 119 0.19 4.77 -16.17
C GLY A 119 -1.21 5.22 -16.61
N VAL A 120 -1.79 6.23 -15.96
CA VAL A 120 -3.13 6.76 -16.29
C VAL A 120 -3.09 8.20 -16.84
N ALA A 121 -1.90 8.77 -17.02
CA ALA A 121 -1.71 10.17 -17.42
C ALA A 121 -2.25 10.51 -18.82
N HIS A 122 -2.47 9.50 -19.67
CA HIS A 122 -3.09 9.68 -20.99
C HIS A 122 -4.56 10.13 -20.93
N VAL A 123 -5.23 9.97 -19.78
CA VAL A 123 -6.60 10.48 -19.53
C VAL A 123 -6.69 11.39 -18.29
N ALA A 124 -5.83 11.21 -17.29
CA ALA A 124 -5.90 11.95 -16.03
C ALA A 124 -5.32 13.36 -16.16
N GLY A 125 -6.16 14.37 -15.91
CA GLY A 125 -5.75 15.79 -15.87
C GLY A 125 -5.37 16.29 -14.47
N PHE A 126 -5.69 15.52 -13.42
CA PHE A 126 -5.42 15.84 -12.02
C PHE A 126 -5.31 14.55 -11.20
N ALA A 127 -4.51 14.55 -10.13
CA ALA A 127 -4.40 13.41 -9.22
C ALA A 127 -4.78 13.75 -7.77
N ARG A 128 -5.51 12.85 -7.12
CA ARG A 128 -5.87 12.87 -5.71
C ARG A 128 -5.22 11.68 -5.03
N ILE A 129 -4.36 11.96 -4.06
CA ILE A 129 -3.46 10.95 -3.47
C ILE A 129 -3.83 10.77 -2.01
N ASP A 130 -4.07 9.53 -1.59
CA ASP A 130 -4.30 9.26 -0.17
C ASP A 130 -3.05 9.60 0.68
N GLY A 131 -3.29 10.25 1.80
CA GLY A 131 -2.26 10.66 2.75
C GLY A 131 -1.98 12.16 2.73
N ASN A 132 -0.77 12.53 3.15
CA ASN A 132 -0.41 13.92 3.47
C ASN A 132 0.71 14.51 2.60
N ARG A 133 1.12 13.79 1.55
CA ARG A 133 2.23 14.20 0.66
C ARG A 133 1.89 13.89 -0.80
N VAL A 134 2.29 14.80 -1.67
CA VAL A 134 2.26 14.61 -3.13
C VAL A 134 3.66 14.19 -3.59
N PRO A 135 3.81 13.08 -4.34
CA PRO A 135 5.07 12.71 -4.98
C PRO A 135 5.59 13.82 -5.90
N LYS A 136 6.91 13.98 -5.93
CA LYS A 136 7.55 14.91 -6.88
C LYS A 136 7.52 14.33 -8.29
N GLY A 137 7.47 15.21 -9.29
CA GLY A 137 7.60 14.81 -10.70
C GLY A 137 6.38 14.11 -11.28
N LEU A 138 5.17 14.39 -10.76
CA LEU A 138 3.94 13.90 -11.38
C LEU A 138 3.70 14.55 -12.75
N PRO A 139 3.06 13.83 -13.69
CA PRO A 139 2.76 14.35 -15.03
C PRO A 139 1.57 15.32 -15.05
N CYS A 140 0.88 15.50 -13.91
CA CYS A 140 -0.25 16.41 -13.76
C CYS A 140 -0.26 17.07 -12.37
N PRO A 141 -0.99 18.19 -12.19
CA PRO A 141 -1.22 18.77 -10.88
C PRO A 141 -1.93 17.77 -9.96
N ALA A 142 -1.65 17.86 -8.66
CA ALA A 142 -2.18 16.91 -7.69
C ALA A 142 -2.37 17.55 -6.31
N GLU A 143 -3.23 16.92 -5.52
CA GLU A 143 -3.40 17.21 -4.11
C GLU A 143 -3.31 15.91 -3.28
N ALA A 144 -2.94 16.05 -2.01
CA ALA A 144 -2.99 14.96 -1.04
C ALA A 144 -4.23 15.11 -0.16
N LEU A 145 -4.96 14.02 0.06
CA LEU A 145 -6.14 13.97 0.91
C LEU A 145 -5.91 12.98 2.06
N ILE A 146 -5.94 13.49 3.29
CA ILE A 146 -5.82 12.66 4.48
C ILE A 146 -7.15 11.93 4.69
N GLY A 147 -7.11 10.60 4.73
CA GLY A 147 -8.32 9.78 4.81
C GLY A 147 -9.13 9.80 3.52
N GLY A 148 -8.45 9.95 2.38
CA GLY A 148 -9.07 9.94 1.07
C GLY A 148 -9.80 8.63 0.78
N ASP A 149 -9.35 7.53 1.37
CA ASP A 149 -9.99 6.21 1.32
C ASP A 149 -11.41 6.17 1.91
N ALA A 150 -11.81 7.19 2.69
CA ALA A 150 -13.17 7.34 3.20
C ALA A 150 -13.98 8.46 2.50
N LEU A 151 -13.31 9.31 1.69
CA LEU A 151 -13.89 10.56 1.17
C LEU A 151 -14.00 10.60 -0.35
N ASP A 152 -13.07 9.98 -1.07
CA ASP A 152 -12.97 10.05 -2.52
C ASP A 152 -13.14 8.67 -3.16
N ARG A 153 -14.09 8.55 -4.09
CA ARG A 153 -14.46 7.27 -4.71
C ARG A 153 -13.34 6.70 -5.58
N ALA A 154 -12.54 7.54 -6.22
CA ALA A 154 -11.41 7.08 -7.03
C ALA A 154 -10.29 6.57 -6.11
N ILE A 155 -10.06 7.22 -4.97
CA ILE A 155 -9.12 6.73 -3.94
C ILE A 155 -9.62 5.39 -3.35
N MET A 156 -10.89 5.29 -2.97
CA MET A 156 -11.48 4.00 -2.51
C MET A 156 -11.24 2.87 -3.52
N ALA A 157 -11.45 3.16 -4.81
CA ALA A 157 -11.24 2.19 -5.87
C ALA A 157 -9.75 1.81 -6.02
N ALA A 158 -8.83 2.78 -5.98
CA ALA A 158 -7.40 2.54 -5.98
C ALA A 158 -6.97 1.68 -4.78
N SER A 159 -7.50 1.96 -3.58
CA SER A 159 -7.26 1.18 -2.36
C SER A 159 -7.60 -0.29 -2.56
N ILE A 160 -8.81 -0.56 -3.10
CA ILE A 160 -9.28 -1.92 -3.38
C ILE A 160 -8.38 -2.60 -4.43
N VAL A 161 -8.04 -1.89 -5.51
CA VAL A 161 -7.19 -2.41 -6.58
C VAL A 161 -5.79 -2.77 -6.07
N ALA A 162 -5.15 -1.89 -5.29
CA ALA A 162 -3.85 -2.14 -4.69
C ALA A 162 -3.92 -3.32 -3.71
N LYS A 163 -4.93 -3.34 -2.82
CA LYS A 163 -5.11 -4.36 -1.79
C LYS A 163 -5.33 -5.75 -2.38
N VAL A 164 -6.26 -5.89 -3.32
CA VAL A 164 -6.57 -7.18 -3.96
C VAL A 164 -5.38 -7.69 -4.76
N THR A 165 -4.73 -6.83 -5.55
CA THR A 165 -3.54 -7.21 -6.33
C THR A 165 -2.42 -7.71 -5.42
N ARG A 166 -2.15 -6.98 -4.33
CA ARG A 166 -1.12 -7.39 -3.36
C ARG A 166 -1.48 -8.69 -2.67
N ASP A 167 -2.71 -8.85 -2.19
CA ASP A 167 -3.12 -10.04 -1.46
C ASP A 167 -3.02 -11.30 -2.32
N ARG A 168 -3.41 -11.22 -3.61
CA ARG A 168 -3.22 -12.31 -4.59
C ARG A 168 -1.74 -12.69 -4.75
N LEU A 169 -0.84 -11.71 -4.84
CA LEU A 169 0.59 -11.98 -4.90
C LEU A 169 1.10 -12.64 -3.60
N MET A 170 0.64 -12.21 -2.43
CA MET A 170 1.06 -12.86 -1.18
C MET A 170 0.59 -14.33 -1.11
N HIS A 171 -0.55 -14.69 -1.70
CA HIS A 171 -0.95 -16.09 -1.87
C HIS A 171 -0.01 -16.86 -2.79
N GLN A 172 0.46 -16.26 -3.88
CA GLN A 172 1.46 -16.88 -4.77
C GLN A 172 2.80 -17.07 -4.05
N LEU A 173 3.23 -16.08 -3.27
CA LEU A 173 4.46 -16.17 -2.47
C LEU A 173 4.35 -17.25 -1.39
N HIS A 174 3.16 -17.50 -0.82
CA HIS A 174 2.97 -18.61 0.10
C HIS A 174 3.22 -19.97 -0.57
N ALA A 175 2.78 -20.16 -1.82
CA ALA A 175 3.05 -21.40 -2.54
C ALA A 175 4.55 -21.65 -2.74
N GLN A 176 5.35 -20.58 -2.85
CA GLN A 176 6.81 -20.64 -2.99
C GLN A 176 7.54 -20.79 -1.65
N HIS A 177 6.96 -20.22 -0.58
CA HIS A 177 7.54 -20.22 0.76
C HIS A 177 6.47 -20.58 1.81
N PRO A 178 6.02 -21.84 1.85
CA PRO A 178 4.91 -22.26 2.70
C PRO A 178 5.18 -22.08 4.20
N GLU A 179 6.45 -22.16 4.61
CA GLU A 179 6.90 -22.04 6.00
C GLU A 179 6.54 -20.68 6.64
N TYR A 180 6.41 -19.61 5.85
CA TYR A 180 6.06 -18.28 6.36
C TYR A 180 4.56 -17.98 6.34
N ARG A 181 3.68 -18.86 5.82
CA ARG A 181 2.22 -18.68 5.86
C ARG A 181 1.72 -17.30 5.38
N PHE A 182 2.35 -16.78 4.31
CA PHE A 182 2.03 -15.46 3.73
C PHE A 182 0.57 -15.32 3.28
N ASP A 183 -0.10 -16.42 2.96
CA ASP A 183 -1.51 -16.51 2.63
C ASP A 183 -2.42 -16.06 3.79
N GLN A 184 -1.95 -16.07 5.03
CA GLN A 184 -2.79 -15.74 6.19
C GLN A 184 -2.59 -14.30 6.63
N HIS A 185 -1.34 -13.92 6.89
CA HIS A 185 -1.00 -12.60 7.42
C HIS A 185 -0.41 -11.66 6.38
N LYS A 186 -0.32 -12.04 5.10
CA LYS A 186 0.07 -11.16 3.99
C LYS A 186 1.42 -10.45 4.20
N GLY A 187 2.33 -11.08 4.95
CA GLY A 187 3.65 -10.57 5.31
C GLY A 187 3.68 -9.62 6.52
N TYR A 188 2.55 -9.30 7.16
CA TYR A 188 2.52 -8.50 8.39
C TYR A 188 3.22 -9.21 9.56
N SER A 189 3.72 -8.45 10.52
CA SER A 189 4.48 -8.91 11.69
C SER A 189 3.59 -9.56 12.75
N THR A 190 2.95 -10.68 12.42
CA THR A 190 2.18 -11.48 13.38
C THR A 190 3.11 -12.39 14.19
N PRO A 191 2.69 -12.89 15.36
CA PRO A 191 3.46 -13.87 16.12
C PRO A 191 3.87 -15.09 15.28
N THR A 192 2.96 -15.59 14.44
CA THR A 192 3.22 -16.71 13.51
C THR A 192 4.34 -16.37 12.52
N HIS A 193 4.32 -15.17 11.95
CA HIS A 193 5.32 -14.75 10.99
C HIS A 193 6.70 -14.58 11.65
N LEU A 194 6.73 -13.95 12.84
CA LEU A 194 7.98 -13.75 13.59
C LEU A 194 8.59 -15.08 14.02
N ALA A 195 7.78 -16.05 14.44
CA ALA A 195 8.24 -17.39 14.77
C ALA A 195 8.83 -18.11 13.54
N ALA A 196 8.17 -18.03 12.38
CA ALA A 196 8.69 -18.59 11.13
C ALA A 196 10.01 -17.93 10.71
N LEU A 197 10.09 -16.60 10.83
CA LEU A 197 11.30 -15.83 10.53
C LEU A 197 12.47 -16.23 11.44
N GLN A 198 12.23 -16.49 12.73
CA GLN A 198 13.25 -17.00 13.65
C GLN A 198 13.70 -18.41 13.27
N ALA A 199 12.75 -19.31 13.02
CA ALA A 199 13.03 -20.72 12.72
C ALA A 199 13.75 -20.92 11.38
N HIS A 200 13.30 -20.23 10.33
CA HIS A 200 13.76 -20.45 8.95
C HIS A 200 14.72 -19.37 8.45
N GLY A 201 14.81 -18.22 9.13
CA GLY A 201 15.53 -17.06 8.62
C GLY A 201 14.69 -16.31 7.59
N PRO A 202 15.18 -15.21 7.02
CA PRO A 202 14.46 -14.50 5.96
C PRO A 202 14.66 -15.13 4.59
N CYS A 203 13.57 -15.31 3.84
CA CYS A 203 13.61 -15.58 2.41
C CYS A 203 13.81 -14.30 1.55
N PRO A 204 14.04 -14.41 0.22
CA PRO A 204 14.27 -13.25 -0.66
C PRO A 204 13.17 -12.19 -0.66
N GLN A 205 11.93 -12.56 -0.29
CA GLN A 205 10.79 -11.64 -0.25
C GLN A 205 10.74 -10.77 0.99
N HIS A 206 11.59 -11.02 2.00
CA HIS A 206 11.66 -10.21 3.20
C HIS A 206 12.41 -8.90 2.95
N ARG A 207 11.92 -7.83 3.55
CA ARG A 207 12.52 -6.49 3.52
C ARG A 207 13.62 -6.43 4.56
N ARG A 208 14.86 -6.66 4.16
CA ARG A 208 16.03 -6.78 5.04
C ARG A 208 16.31 -5.49 5.80
N SER A 209 15.86 -4.35 5.27
CA SER A 209 15.94 -3.06 5.95
C SER A 209 15.01 -2.94 7.17
N PHE A 210 13.99 -3.82 7.33
CA PHE A 210 13.04 -3.75 8.44
C PHE A 210 13.62 -4.43 9.68
N ALA A 211 13.48 -3.79 10.85
CA ALA A 211 14.17 -4.20 12.07
C ALA A 211 14.01 -5.69 12.44
N PRO A 212 12.79 -6.29 12.44
CA PRO A 212 12.65 -7.72 12.76
C PRO A 212 13.40 -8.66 11.81
N VAL A 213 13.47 -8.29 10.52
CA VAL A 213 14.18 -9.07 9.48
C VAL A 213 15.68 -8.92 9.65
N ARG A 214 16.16 -7.70 9.90
CA ARG A 214 17.58 -7.41 10.13
C ARG A 214 18.12 -8.17 11.35
N LEU A 215 17.40 -8.13 12.47
CA LEU A 215 17.78 -8.86 13.69
C LEU A 215 17.84 -10.38 13.46
N ALA A 216 16.96 -10.93 12.61
CA ALA A 216 17.00 -12.34 12.26
C ALA A 216 18.20 -12.74 11.39
N LEU A 217 18.76 -11.80 10.60
CA LEU A 217 20.02 -11.98 9.85
C LEU A 217 21.22 -11.96 10.80
N GLU A 218 21.34 -10.93 11.64
CA GLU A 218 22.45 -10.73 12.58
C GLU A 218 22.53 -11.87 13.62
N GLY A 219 21.38 -12.35 14.09
CA GLY A 219 21.30 -13.50 15.00
C GLY A 219 21.71 -14.84 14.38
N ARG A 220 21.84 -14.93 13.05
CA ARG A 220 22.36 -16.11 12.35
C ARG A 220 23.85 -15.99 12.06
N GLU A 221 24.33 -14.82 11.66
CA GLU A 221 25.77 -14.55 11.46
C GLU A 221 26.58 -14.78 12.75
N SER A 222 25.99 -14.49 13.92
CA SER A 222 26.59 -14.77 15.23
C SER A 222 26.55 -16.26 15.65
N ARG A 223 25.78 -17.11 14.97
CA ARG A 223 25.64 -18.55 15.26
C ARG A 223 26.38 -19.45 14.29
N ASP A 224 26.91 -18.90 13.20
CA ASP A 224 27.75 -19.60 12.24
C ASP A 224 29.22 -19.23 12.54
N PRO A 225 29.93 -19.96 13.42
CA PRO A 225 31.36 -19.78 13.53
C PRO A 225 31.92 -20.22 12.18
N GLY A 226 32.45 -19.29 11.40
CA GLY A 226 33.10 -19.60 10.13
C GLY A 226 34.08 -20.78 10.27
N PRO A 227 34.46 -21.44 9.15
CA PRO A 227 35.27 -22.66 9.19
C PRO A 227 36.47 -22.45 10.11
N GLY A 228 36.46 -23.20 11.22
CA GLY A 228 37.26 -22.89 12.39
C GLY A 228 38.75 -22.81 12.08
N THR A 229 39.36 -21.67 12.38
CA THR A 229 40.72 -21.67 12.94
C THR A 229 40.58 -22.01 14.41
N GLY A 230 40.33 -23.28 14.70
CA GLY A 230 40.33 -23.78 16.07
C GLY A 230 41.73 -23.64 16.65
N ASP A 231 41.88 -22.75 17.62
CA ASP A 231 42.98 -22.81 18.58
C ASP A 231 42.47 -23.66 19.77
N PRO A 232 43.00 -24.87 20.00
CA PRO A 232 42.36 -25.88 20.86
C PRO A 232 42.54 -25.65 22.38
N GLU A 233 42.77 -24.42 22.85
CA GLU A 233 43.28 -24.21 24.22
C GLU A 233 42.39 -23.42 25.20
N GLN A 234 41.05 -23.35 24.99
CA GLN A 234 40.17 -22.62 25.93
C GLN A 234 38.86 -23.31 26.34
N LEU A 235 38.83 -24.63 26.45
CA LEU A 235 37.67 -25.36 26.99
C LEU A 235 38.05 -26.29 28.15
N GLN A 236 38.56 -25.72 29.24
CA GLN A 236 38.60 -26.39 30.55
C GLN A 236 38.58 -25.37 31.69
N VAL A 237 37.43 -24.78 32.02
CA VAL A 237 37.04 -24.44 33.41
C VAL A 237 35.52 -24.24 33.45
N VAL A 238 34.72 -25.28 33.71
CA VAL A 238 33.54 -25.25 34.62
C VAL A 238 33.10 -26.69 34.89
N GLN A 239 33.77 -27.39 35.80
CA GLN A 239 33.13 -28.45 36.58
C GLN A 239 34.06 -28.86 37.72
N LEU A 240 33.66 -28.52 38.95
CA LEU A 240 33.80 -29.33 40.18
C LEU A 240 33.54 -28.44 41.39
N ALA A 241 32.31 -28.49 41.92
CA ALA A 241 32.03 -28.33 43.34
C ALA A 241 30.57 -28.72 43.62
N ALA A 242 30.35 -30.01 43.87
CA ALA A 242 29.21 -30.49 44.64
C ALA A 242 29.80 -31.29 45.82
N PRO A 243 29.50 -30.94 47.08
CA PRO A 243 29.70 -31.85 48.19
C PRO A 243 28.39 -32.55 48.56
N LEU A 244 28.42 -33.89 48.57
CA LEU A 244 27.49 -34.72 49.31
C LEU A 244 28.03 -34.92 50.73
N LEU A 245 27.11 -34.91 51.70
CA LEU A 245 27.31 -35.20 53.11
C LEU A 245 27.86 -36.61 53.35
N GLU A 246 28.59 -36.80 54.45
CA GLU A 246 28.41 -37.96 55.33
C GLU A 246 28.80 -37.66 56.79
N VAL A 247 28.29 -38.52 57.66
CA VAL A 247 28.12 -38.46 59.13
C VAL A 247 29.41 -38.83 59.87
#